data_AF-A0A8H4TD26-F1
#
_entry.id   AF-A0A8H4TD26-F1
#
_cell.length_a   1.000
_cell.length_b   1.000
_cell.length_c   1.000
_cell.angle_alpha   90.00
_cell.angle_beta   90.00
_cell.angle_gamma   90.00
#
_symmetry.space_group_name_H-M   'P 1'
#
loop_
_entity.id
_entity.type
_entity.pdbx_description
1 polymer ?
#
loop_
_entity_poly.entity_id
_entity_poly.type
_entity_poly.pdbx_seq_one_letter_code
_entity_poly.pdbx_strand_id
1 'polypeptide(L)'
;MSSLRICQPLLRRAALRTAPMINTTSRRFVNTETAPTLYSAHAKAIGARKGRIEGENLNVQLTMAKALGGPGDAGKTNPEELFAAGYGACFQSAMNACAAQMGITMPTNVEDSVVDTTVHLVGDMKKLDMSLRVDMKIKVKGLKKEDLEKVVEKAKEVCPYSKATQGNVATNFEYVHVD
;
A
#
# COMPACT_ATOMS: atom_id res chain seq x y z
N MET A 1 11.95 38.69 -77.44
CA MET A 1 12.82 37.52 -77.22
C MET A 1 13.72 37.79 -76.02
N SER A 2 13.40 37.20 -74.87
CA SER A 2 14.22 37.00 -73.65
C SER A 2 13.25 36.98 -72.46
N SER A 3 12.88 35.85 -71.88
CA SER A 3 13.69 34.89 -71.10
C SER A 3 13.54 35.16 -69.58
N LEU A 4 12.91 34.19 -68.90
CA LEU A 4 13.08 33.81 -67.48
C LEU A 4 12.41 34.75 -66.44
N ARG A 5 11.79 34.30 -65.34
CA ARG A 5 11.99 33.09 -64.53
C ARG A 5 10.67 32.59 -63.94
N ILE A 6 10.55 31.26 -63.92
CA ILE A 6 9.56 30.48 -63.19
C ILE A 6 9.93 30.52 -61.71
N CYS A 7 8.98 30.84 -60.83
CA CYS A 7 9.13 30.65 -59.40
C CYS A 7 7.95 29.80 -58.91
N GLN A 8 8.13 28.48 -58.89
CA GLN A 8 7.19 27.59 -58.22
C GLN A 8 7.47 27.63 -56.71
N PRO A 9 6.46 27.88 -55.86
CA PRO A 9 6.63 27.67 -54.44
C PRO A 9 6.65 26.16 -54.15
N LEU A 10 7.73 25.71 -53.52
CA LEU A 10 7.87 24.36 -52.96
C LEU A 10 6.78 24.17 -51.89
N LEU A 11 5.74 23.40 -52.20
CA LEU A 11 4.81 22.87 -51.21
C LEU A 11 5.56 21.89 -50.30
N ARG A 12 6.07 22.40 -49.19
CA ARG A 12 6.65 21.61 -48.11
C ARG A 12 5.49 20.86 -47.43
N ARG A 13 5.24 19.62 -47.85
CA ARG A 13 4.36 18.68 -47.13
C ARG A 13 4.92 18.49 -45.71
N ALA A 14 4.34 19.18 -44.73
CA ALA A 14 4.55 18.85 -43.34
C ALA A 14 3.90 17.48 -43.09
N ALA A 15 4.73 16.45 -42.89
CA ALA A 15 4.26 15.16 -42.41
C ALA A 15 3.69 15.38 -41.01
N LEU A 16 2.37 15.18 -40.85
CA LEU A 16 1.72 15.09 -39.55
C LEU A 16 2.38 13.94 -38.77
N ARG A 17 3.29 14.29 -37.86
CA ARG A 17 3.73 13.38 -36.80
C ARG A 17 2.52 13.17 -35.89
N THR A 18 1.82 12.06 -36.09
CA THR A 18 0.88 11.54 -35.09
C THR A 18 1.70 11.10 -33.88
N ALA A 19 1.73 11.94 -32.84
CA ALA A 19 2.25 11.52 -31.55
C ALA A 19 1.44 10.30 -31.08
N PRO A 20 2.09 9.24 -30.55
CA PRO A 20 1.34 8.14 -29.96
C PRO A 20 0.55 8.69 -28.77
N MET A 21 -0.76 8.45 -28.75
CA MET A 21 -1.56 8.70 -27.56
C MET A 21 -1.03 7.77 -26.46
N ILE A 22 -0.26 8.34 -25.54
CA ILE A 22 0.05 7.69 -24.28
C ILE A 22 -1.30 7.57 -23.57
N ASN A 23 -1.88 6.38 -23.61
CA ASN A 23 -3.10 6.08 -22.87
C ASN A 23 -2.72 5.98 -21.39
N THR A 24 -2.47 7.12 -20.76
CA THR A 24 -2.46 7.22 -19.31
C THR A 24 -3.91 7.07 -18.88
N THR A 25 -4.40 5.84 -18.75
CA THR A 25 -5.53 5.56 -17.87
C THR A 25 -5.08 5.95 -16.48
N SER A 26 -5.21 7.23 -16.16
CA SER A 26 -5.07 7.77 -14.83
C SER A 26 -6.05 6.97 -13.98
N ARG A 27 -5.51 6.09 -13.13
CA ARG A 27 -6.34 5.41 -12.15
C ARG A 27 -7.01 6.50 -11.35
N ARG A 28 -8.32 6.65 -11.51
CA ARG A 28 -9.11 7.55 -10.68
C ARG A 28 -8.96 7.04 -9.24
N PHE A 29 -8.09 7.70 -8.49
CA PHE A 29 -8.10 7.60 -7.03
C PHE A 29 -9.48 8.01 -6.55
N VAL A 30 -10.00 7.30 -5.55
CA VAL A 30 -11.25 7.68 -4.88
C VAL A 30 -11.03 9.07 -4.28
N ASN A 31 -11.89 10.03 -4.60
CA ASN A 31 -11.83 11.33 -3.94
C ASN A 31 -12.27 11.14 -2.48
N THR A 32 -11.30 11.14 -1.56
CA THR A 32 -11.53 10.86 -0.14
C THR A 32 -12.33 11.94 0.58
N GLU A 33 -12.49 13.12 -0.01
CA GLU A 33 -13.29 14.20 0.55
C GLU A 33 -14.78 14.06 0.24
N THR A 34 -15.12 13.45 -0.90
CA THR A 34 -16.51 13.44 -1.43
C THR A 34 -17.12 12.05 -1.60
N ALA A 35 -16.32 10.99 -1.51
CA ALA A 35 -16.82 9.63 -1.59
C ALA A 35 -17.73 9.27 -0.39
N PRO A 36 -18.77 8.44 -0.59
CA PRO A 36 -19.63 8.01 0.51
C PRO A 36 -18.87 7.17 1.53
N THR A 37 -19.11 7.42 2.82
CA THR A 37 -18.54 6.65 3.92
C THR A 37 -19.19 5.26 3.99
N LEU A 38 -18.38 4.22 3.86
CA LEU A 38 -18.84 2.82 3.98
C LEU A 38 -18.89 2.33 5.43
N TYR A 39 -17.93 2.76 6.25
CA TYR A 39 -17.80 2.38 7.66
C TYR A 39 -16.91 3.39 8.40
N SER A 40 -17.15 3.58 9.69
CA SER A 40 -16.36 4.43 10.58
C SER A 40 -15.98 3.66 11.83
N ALA A 41 -14.69 3.66 12.17
CA ALA A 41 -14.18 3.19 13.47
C ALA A 41 -13.72 4.39 14.31
N HIS A 42 -13.95 4.33 15.62
CA HIS A 42 -13.51 5.35 16.56
C HIS A 42 -12.60 4.75 17.65
N ALA A 43 -11.52 5.47 17.98
CA ALA A 43 -10.66 5.16 19.11
C ALA A 43 -10.07 6.44 19.71
N LYS A 44 -9.92 6.47 21.03
CA LYS A 44 -9.35 7.58 21.81
C LYS A 44 -8.02 7.16 22.41
N ALA A 45 -6.95 7.87 22.05
CA ALA A 45 -5.62 7.69 22.64
C ALA A 45 -5.41 8.66 23.81
N ILE A 46 -4.98 8.16 24.96
CA ILE A 46 -4.68 8.94 26.17
C ILE A 46 -3.25 8.65 26.58
N GLY A 47 -2.47 9.68 26.94
CA GLY A 47 -1.11 9.50 27.49
C GLY A 47 -0.03 9.10 26.48
N ALA A 48 -0.26 9.38 25.19
CA ALA A 48 0.70 9.11 24.10
C ALA A 48 1.21 7.65 24.12
N ARG A 49 2.50 7.43 23.85
CA ARG A 49 3.12 6.09 23.77
C ARG A 49 3.24 5.32 25.09
N LYS A 50 2.81 5.90 26.22
CA LYS A 50 2.90 5.28 27.54
C LYS A 50 1.53 5.10 28.22
N GLY A 51 0.46 5.52 27.56
CA GLY A 51 -0.88 5.45 28.09
C GLY A 51 -1.67 4.31 27.47
N ARG A 52 -2.79 4.61 26.82
CA ARG A 52 -3.75 3.60 26.37
C ARG A 52 -4.64 4.08 25.22
N ILE A 53 -5.26 3.12 24.56
CA ILE A 53 -6.29 3.34 23.54
C ILE A 53 -7.60 2.74 24.03
N GLU A 54 -8.68 3.52 23.92
CA GLU A 54 -10.06 3.11 24.15
C GLU A 54 -10.86 3.23 22.86
N GLY A 55 -11.29 2.10 22.29
CA GLY A 55 -12.24 2.02 21.19
C GLY A 55 -13.43 1.13 21.55
N GLU A 56 -14.32 0.89 20.58
CA GLU A 56 -15.49 0.02 20.79
C GLU A 56 -15.08 -1.40 21.15
N ASN A 57 -14.19 -1.99 20.35
CA ASN A 57 -13.69 -3.36 20.53
C ASN A 57 -12.16 -3.44 20.65
N LEU A 58 -11.48 -2.28 20.74
CA LEU A 58 -10.02 -2.19 20.85
C LEU A 58 -9.65 -1.42 22.12
N ASN A 59 -9.32 -2.14 23.18
CA ASN A 59 -8.89 -1.58 24.46
C ASN A 59 -7.50 -2.13 24.80
N VAL A 60 -6.47 -1.30 24.62
CA VAL A 60 -5.07 -1.72 24.76
C VAL A 60 -4.26 -0.72 25.57
N GLN A 61 -3.31 -1.25 26.35
CA GLN A 61 -2.30 -0.45 27.03
C GLN A 61 -1.10 -0.25 26.10
N LEU A 62 -0.49 0.92 26.16
CA LEU A 62 0.66 1.30 25.35
C LEU A 62 1.95 1.31 26.17
N THR A 63 3.04 0.94 25.52
CA THR A 63 4.40 1.08 26.06
C THR A 63 5.34 1.63 24.99
N MET A 64 6.34 2.38 25.43
CA MET A 64 7.42 2.78 24.55
C MET A 64 8.37 1.60 24.40
N ALA A 65 8.67 1.22 23.16
CA ALA A 65 9.60 0.13 22.87
C ALA A 65 10.99 0.38 23.46
N LYS A 66 11.70 -0.70 23.83
CA LYS A 66 13.06 -0.63 24.37
C LYS A 66 14.04 0.08 23.43
N ALA A 67 13.92 -0.20 22.13
CA ALA A 67 14.73 0.44 21.10
C ALA A 67 14.56 1.97 21.03
N LEU A 68 13.44 2.50 21.55
CA LEU A 68 13.17 3.93 21.63
C LEU A 68 13.44 4.51 23.03
N GLY A 69 14.11 3.76 23.91
CA GLY A 69 14.43 4.17 25.28
C GLY A 69 13.30 3.95 26.29
N GLY A 70 12.28 3.15 25.95
CA GLY A 70 11.18 2.82 26.84
C GLY A 70 11.35 1.50 27.60
N PRO A 71 10.43 1.16 28.51
CA PRO A 71 10.52 -0.08 29.29
C PRO A 71 10.18 -1.34 28.47
N GLY A 72 9.39 -1.22 27.40
CA GLY A 72 8.91 -2.37 26.62
C GLY A 72 8.15 -3.37 27.48
N ASP A 73 7.12 -2.89 28.17
CA ASP A 73 6.33 -3.70 29.11
C ASP A 73 5.60 -4.85 28.39
N ALA A 74 5.69 -6.06 28.94
CA ALA A 74 4.98 -7.21 28.41
C ALA A 74 3.46 -7.01 28.42
N GLY A 75 2.76 -7.52 27.40
CA GLY A 75 1.31 -7.41 27.26
C GLY A 75 0.79 -6.01 26.89
N LYS A 76 1.68 -5.05 26.62
CA LYS A 76 1.35 -3.73 26.08
C LYS A 76 1.85 -3.62 24.64
N THR A 77 1.21 -2.77 23.86
CA THR A 77 1.55 -2.57 22.44
C THR A 77 2.11 -1.17 22.18
N ASN A 78 2.36 -0.82 20.93
CA ASN A 78 2.85 0.47 20.48
C ASN A 78 2.20 0.87 19.14
N PRO A 79 2.32 2.14 18.70
CA PRO A 79 1.74 2.58 17.43
C PRO A 79 2.21 1.79 16.20
N GLU A 80 3.47 1.35 16.18
CA GLU A 80 4.02 0.58 15.06
C GLU A 80 3.38 -0.80 14.94
N GLU A 81 3.20 -1.52 16.06
CA GLU A 81 2.50 -2.81 16.11
C GLU A 81 1.03 -2.67 15.70
N LEU A 82 0.35 -1.60 16.14
CA LEU A 82 -1.03 -1.33 15.74
C LEU A 82 -1.14 -1.05 14.24
N PHE A 83 -0.18 -0.31 13.68
CA PHE A 83 -0.10 -0.08 12.25
C PHE A 83 0.21 -1.38 11.49
N ALA A 84 1.12 -2.21 12.00
CA ALA A 84 1.47 -3.51 11.41
C ALA A 84 0.26 -4.44 11.36
N ALA A 85 -0.49 -4.55 12.46
CA ALA A 85 -1.69 -5.37 12.55
C ALA A 85 -2.78 -4.89 11.58
N GLY A 86 -3.07 -3.58 11.58
CA GLY A 86 -4.07 -3.00 10.69
C GLY A 86 -3.70 -3.13 9.21
N TYR A 87 -2.44 -2.88 8.86
CA TYR A 87 -1.98 -2.96 7.48
C TYR A 87 -1.96 -4.41 6.99
N GLY A 88 -1.40 -5.36 7.76
CA GLY A 88 -1.39 -6.78 7.40
C GLY A 88 -2.79 -7.34 7.16
N ALA A 89 -3.73 -7.09 8.08
CA ALA A 89 -5.12 -7.53 7.95
C ALA A 89 -5.82 -6.90 6.74
N CYS A 90 -5.60 -5.60 6.52
CA CYS A 90 -6.16 -4.89 5.37
C CYS A 90 -5.60 -5.43 4.04
N PHE A 91 -4.30 -5.73 3.99
CA PHE A 91 -3.63 -6.27 2.81
C PHE A 91 -4.11 -7.68 2.48
N GLN A 92 -4.22 -8.55 3.49
CA GLN A 92 -4.75 -9.90 3.33
C GLN A 92 -6.20 -9.90 2.84
N SER A 93 -7.04 -8.99 3.35
CA SER A 93 -8.41 -8.81 2.86
C SER A 93 -8.43 -8.39 1.38
N ALA A 94 -7.55 -7.46 0.99
CA ALA A 94 -7.41 -7.06 -0.41
C ALA A 94 -6.92 -8.23 -1.31
N MET A 95 -5.99 -9.07 -0.82
CA MET A 95 -5.58 -10.28 -1.53
C MET A 95 -6.77 -11.21 -1.79
N ASN A 96 -7.60 -11.48 -0.78
CA ASN A 96 -8.77 -12.36 -0.92
C ASN A 96 -9.77 -11.81 -1.96
N ALA A 97 -10.04 -10.50 -1.92
CA ALA A 97 -10.92 -9.85 -2.91
C ALA A 97 -10.35 -9.92 -4.34
N CYS A 98 -9.04 -9.67 -4.50
CA CYS A 98 -8.38 -9.73 -5.81
C CYS A 98 -8.31 -11.14 -6.37
N ALA A 99 -8.00 -12.13 -5.52
CA ALA A 99 -7.98 -13.54 -5.91
C ALA A 99 -9.35 -13.99 -6.42
N ALA A 100 -10.42 -13.65 -5.70
CA ALA A 100 -11.80 -13.94 -6.13
C ALA A 100 -12.12 -13.32 -7.50
N GLN A 101 -11.71 -12.06 -7.74
CA GLN A 101 -11.90 -11.39 -9.03
C GLN A 101 -11.13 -12.08 -10.18
N MET A 102 -10.01 -12.73 -9.86
CA MET A 102 -9.16 -13.45 -10.83
C MET A 102 -9.56 -14.92 -11.01
N GLY A 103 -10.57 -15.42 -10.28
CA GLY A 103 -10.91 -16.85 -10.26
C GLY A 103 -9.87 -17.73 -9.57
N ILE A 104 -9.02 -17.14 -8.71
CA ILE A 104 -8.02 -17.84 -7.90
C ILE A 104 -8.65 -18.18 -6.54
N THR A 105 -8.59 -19.45 -6.16
CA THR A 105 -9.09 -19.91 -4.86
C THR A 105 -8.02 -19.75 -3.78
N MET A 106 -8.29 -18.91 -2.78
CA MET A 106 -7.49 -18.81 -1.56
C MET A 106 -7.83 -19.97 -0.60
N PRO A 107 -6.88 -20.41 0.24
CA PRO A 107 -7.17 -21.44 1.24
C PRO A 107 -8.22 -20.96 2.24
N THR A 108 -9.03 -21.91 2.75
CA THR A 108 -10.13 -21.63 3.68
C THR A 108 -9.71 -21.66 5.15
N ASN A 109 -8.62 -22.34 5.48
CA ASN A 109 -8.04 -22.34 6.81
C ASN A 109 -7.32 -21.01 7.05
N VAL A 110 -7.61 -20.37 8.18
CA VAL A 110 -7.05 -19.06 8.56
C VAL A 110 -5.53 -19.09 8.68
N GLU A 111 -4.95 -20.22 9.08
CA GLU A 111 -3.50 -20.38 9.25
C GLU A 111 -2.75 -20.59 7.92
N ASP A 112 -3.47 -20.85 6.82
CA ASP A 112 -2.88 -21.15 5.51
C ASP A 112 -2.71 -19.91 4.63
N SER A 113 -3.21 -18.75 5.06
CA SER A 113 -3.01 -17.45 4.43
C SER A 113 -2.53 -16.48 5.49
N VAL A 114 -1.28 -16.02 5.40
CA VAL A 114 -0.63 -15.21 6.42
C VAL A 114 0.10 -14.05 5.77
N VAL A 115 -0.12 -12.85 6.29
CA VAL A 115 0.64 -11.64 5.96
C VAL A 115 1.35 -11.17 7.23
N ASP A 116 2.60 -11.61 7.38
CA ASP A 116 3.46 -11.22 8.49
C ASP A 116 4.05 -9.84 8.19
N THR A 117 3.63 -8.83 8.96
CA THR A 117 3.92 -7.43 8.68
C THR A 117 4.86 -6.86 9.74
N THR A 118 6.03 -6.40 9.29
CA THR A 118 6.97 -5.66 10.12
C THR A 118 6.91 -4.18 9.78
N VAL A 119 6.74 -3.34 10.80
CA VAL A 119 6.77 -1.87 10.66
C VAL A 119 7.98 -1.33 11.39
N HIS A 120 8.82 -0.62 10.65
CA HIS A 120 10.00 0.05 11.17
C HIS A 120 9.71 1.53 11.36
N LEU A 121 9.97 2.05 12.56
CA LEU A 121 10.14 3.48 12.75
C LEU A 121 11.55 3.85 12.30
N VAL A 122 11.65 4.68 11.25
CA VAL A 122 12.93 5.11 10.66
C VAL A 122 13.10 6.61 10.78
N GLY A 123 14.35 7.09 10.78
CA GLY A 123 14.68 8.51 10.84
C GLY A 123 15.49 8.90 12.07
N ASP A 124 15.41 10.18 12.44
CA ASP A 124 16.17 10.80 13.51
C ASP A 124 15.23 11.48 14.51
N MET A 125 15.07 10.86 15.68
CA MET A 125 14.23 11.39 16.77
C MET A 125 14.70 12.76 17.28
N LYS A 126 16.02 13.06 17.22
CA LYS A 126 16.54 14.36 17.70
C LYS A 126 16.19 15.51 16.76
N LYS A 127 16.09 15.21 15.46
CA LYS A 127 15.69 16.18 14.42
C LYS A 127 14.18 16.24 14.21
N LEU A 128 13.41 15.41 14.93
CA LEU A 128 11.97 15.22 14.74
C LEU A 128 11.61 14.81 13.30
N ASP A 129 12.53 14.14 12.61
CA ASP A 129 12.36 13.65 11.25
C ASP A 129 12.19 12.14 11.30
N MET A 130 10.94 11.69 11.43
CA MET A 130 10.59 10.27 11.58
C MET A 130 9.59 9.88 10.50
N SER A 131 9.80 8.69 9.94
CA SER A 131 8.90 8.07 8.96
C SER A 131 8.75 6.59 9.27
N LEU A 132 7.93 5.90 8.47
CA LEU A 132 7.73 4.46 8.53
C LEU A 132 8.37 3.78 7.32
N ARG A 133 8.78 2.53 7.52
CA ARG A 133 9.01 1.55 6.45
C ARG A 133 8.29 0.27 6.81
N VAL A 134 7.75 -0.43 5.81
CA VAL A 134 6.99 -1.66 6.00
C VAL A 134 7.63 -2.79 5.22
N ASP A 135 7.79 -3.95 5.85
CA ASP A 135 8.18 -5.19 5.20
C ASP A 135 7.06 -6.22 5.43
N MET A 136 6.53 -6.80 4.36
CA MET A 136 5.46 -7.80 4.40
C MET A 136 5.96 -9.13 3.87
N LYS A 137 5.89 -10.16 4.71
CA LYS A 137 6.17 -11.54 4.36
C LYS A 137 4.86 -12.29 4.14
N ILE A 138 4.61 -12.68 2.90
CA ILE A 138 3.33 -13.23 2.47
C ILE A 138 3.48 -14.72 2.24
N LYS A 139 2.69 -15.50 2.98
CA LYS A 139 2.65 -16.96 2.92
C LYS A 139 1.23 -17.40 2.60
N VAL A 140 1.06 -18.11 1.49
CA VAL A 140 -0.22 -18.72 1.11
C VAL A 140 0.03 -20.16 0.72
N LYS A 141 -0.50 -21.09 1.52
CA LYS A 141 -0.31 -22.53 1.30
C LYS A 141 -1.09 -23.01 0.09
N GLY A 142 -0.46 -23.86 -0.73
CA GLY A 142 -1.10 -24.50 -1.88
C GLY A 142 -1.39 -23.58 -3.07
N LEU A 143 -0.94 -22.32 -3.02
CA LEU A 143 -1.07 -21.38 -4.13
C LEU A 143 0.22 -21.33 -4.94
N LYS A 144 0.11 -21.45 -6.27
CA LYS A 144 1.25 -21.32 -7.18
C LYS A 144 1.90 -19.95 -7.02
N LYS A 145 3.22 -19.91 -7.12
CA LYS A 145 4.01 -18.67 -6.98
C LYS A 145 3.51 -17.57 -7.92
N GLU A 146 3.26 -17.90 -9.18
CA GLU A 146 2.84 -16.92 -10.19
C GLU A 146 1.45 -16.33 -9.89
N ASP A 147 0.56 -17.14 -9.32
CA ASP A 147 -0.79 -16.69 -8.95
C ASP A 147 -0.74 -15.85 -7.67
N LEU A 148 0.09 -16.22 -6.70
CA LEU A 148 0.35 -15.41 -5.51
C LEU A 148 0.91 -14.04 -5.88
N GLU A 149 1.93 -13.98 -6.75
CA GLU A 149 2.53 -12.72 -7.19
C GLU A 149 1.49 -11.81 -7.87
N LYS A 150 0.66 -12.34 -8.79
CA LYS A 150 -0.42 -11.57 -9.42
C LYS A 150 -1.42 -11.02 -8.41
N VAL A 151 -1.83 -11.84 -7.45
CA VAL A 151 -2.77 -11.44 -6.39
C VAL A 151 -2.16 -10.32 -5.54
N VAL A 152 -0.90 -10.45 -5.14
CA VAL A 152 -0.20 -9.45 -4.33
C VAL A 152 -0.02 -8.14 -5.10
N GLU A 153 0.40 -8.19 -6.37
CA GLU A 153 0.52 -6.98 -7.20
C GLU A 153 -0.82 -6.25 -7.31
N LYS A 154 -1.92 -6.97 -7.50
CA LYS A 154 -3.24 -6.35 -7.53
C LYS A 154 -3.66 -5.81 -6.16
N ALA A 155 -3.37 -6.53 -5.09
CA ALA A 155 -3.70 -6.13 -3.73
C ALA A 155 -3.02 -4.80 -3.33
N LYS A 156 -1.79 -4.54 -3.79
CA LYS A 156 -1.10 -3.24 -3.59
C LYS A 156 -1.92 -2.05 -4.09
N GLU A 157 -2.68 -2.24 -5.16
CA GLU A 157 -3.48 -1.20 -5.81
C GLU A 157 -4.86 -1.01 -5.15
N VAL A 158 -5.32 -2.03 -4.44
CA VAL A 158 -6.69 -2.10 -3.91
C VAL A 158 -6.70 -1.78 -2.42
N CYS A 159 -5.74 -2.32 -1.66
CA CYS A 159 -5.61 -2.16 -0.22
C CYS A 159 -5.64 -0.66 0.19
N PRO A 160 -6.63 -0.24 1.00
CA PRO A 160 -6.73 1.13 1.50
C PRO A 160 -5.45 1.65 2.17
N TYR A 161 -4.77 0.83 2.98
CA TYR A 161 -3.52 1.24 3.64
C TYR A 161 -2.40 1.47 2.61
N SER A 162 -2.24 0.58 1.63
CA SER A 162 -1.26 0.77 0.54
C SER A 162 -1.50 2.04 -0.27
N LYS A 163 -2.77 2.37 -0.53
CA LYS A 163 -3.14 3.63 -1.18
C LYS A 163 -2.83 4.85 -0.32
N ALA A 164 -3.15 4.77 0.97
CA ALA A 164 -2.93 5.87 1.91
C ALA A 164 -1.43 6.18 2.10
N THR A 165 -0.57 5.17 2.02
CA THR A 165 0.87 5.33 2.22
C THR A 165 1.68 5.47 0.93
N GLN A 166 1.01 5.42 -0.23
CA GLN A 166 1.66 5.42 -1.53
C GLN A 166 2.56 6.66 -1.71
N GLY A 167 3.83 6.44 -2.03
CA GLY A 167 4.82 7.49 -2.25
C GLY A 167 5.43 8.08 -0.98
N ASN A 168 4.89 7.76 0.21
CA ASN A 168 5.35 8.29 1.49
C ASN A 168 6.07 7.24 2.35
N VAL A 169 5.69 5.96 2.21
CA VAL A 169 6.24 4.84 2.98
C VAL A 169 6.76 3.79 2.00
N ALA A 170 8.01 3.38 2.19
CA ALA A 170 8.55 2.24 1.44
C ALA A 170 7.93 0.95 1.98
N THR A 171 7.31 0.17 1.09
CA THR A 171 6.71 -1.13 1.43
C THR A 171 7.37 -2.23 0.59
N ASN A 172 8.07 -3.15 1.26
CA ASN A 172 8.73 -4.30 0.63
C ASN A 172 7.90 -5.57 0.82
N PHE A 173 8.00 -6.49 -0.15
CA PHE A 173 7.25 -7.75 -0.14
C PHE A 173 8.19 -8.94 -0.31
N GLU A 174 8.12 -9.90 0.61
CA GLU A 174 8.78 -11.20 0.54
C GLU A 174 7.70 -12.28 0.31
N TYR A 175 7.88 -13.12 -0.70
CA TYR A 175 6.96 -14.21 -1.02
C TYR A 175 7.49 -15.51 -0.45
N VAL A 176 6.72 -16.14 0.43
CA VAL A 176 7.05 -17.44 1.02
C VAL A 176 6.17 -18.50 0.39
N HIS A 177 6.80 -19.38 -0.37
CA HIS A 177 6.11 -20.54 -0.91
C HIS A 177 6.06 -21.64 0.14
N VAL A 178 4.86 -22.15 0.39
CA VAL A 178 4.62 -23.26 1.31
C VAL A 178 3.72 -24.24 0.59
N ASP A 179 4.26 -25.43 0.35
CA ASP A 179 3.57 -26.56 -0.27
C ASP A 179 2.44 -27.09 0.62
#